data_AF-A0A954SWY9-F1
#
_entry.id   AF-A0A954SWY9-F1
#
_cell.length_a   1.000
_cell.length_b   1.000
_cell.length_c   1.000
_cell.angle_alpha   90.00
_cell.angle_beta   90.00
_cell.angle_gamma   90.00
#
_symmetry.space_group_name_H-M   'P 1'
#
loop_
_entity.id
_entity.type
_entity.pdbx_description
1 polymer ?
#
loop_
_entity_poly.entity_id
_entity_poly.type
_entity_poly.pdbx_seq_one_letter_code
_entity_poly.pdbx_strand_id
1 'polypeptide(L)'
;MSSNTTVFDEYRTTLESHGADGLLELLEEQFRAAGRFHELFEVLKMQARRSLKLPLVADERLEDLEEQLRATLEDRLLEACRVVGTLLMEAGKLREGWLYLRPLADRKTAQKFLLQTEVNDQNLDELIELSLGEGIAPAFGYELMLNEFGTCNSITAFETQVRQLPRADQRACARLLVQHLHAELLTNVRGDVENRVGSRVEGDTIAALIADRDWLFGDMSYHIDTTHLASVVRFARICDDPEVLRLALDLCEYGARLNERFQFESEEPFQPMYAASRMFFAMLVGQDIEAGLKFFRDKADATDVYHQGSAPAEVYIDLLARTGRHALAAEYLIQKLPPGTRTQGIAPTLFELCRAMNNFRPMLAICEEKDDRLGFATALICES
;
A
#
# COMPACT_ATOMS: atom_id res chain seq x y z
N MET A 1 -26.94 -56.96 18.64
CA MET A 1 -25.47 -57.10 18.70
C MET A 1 -24.91 -56.15 17.67
N SER A 2 -24.61 -54.91 18.07
CA SER A 2 -23.98 -53.92 17.20
C SER A 2 -22.52 -53.86 17.61
N SER A 3 -21.64 -54.36 16.74
CA SER A 3 -20.20 -54.20 16.90
C SER A 3 -19.87 -52.71 16.80
N ASN A 4 -19.56 -52.08 17.94
CA ASN A 4 -18.92 -50.78 17.97
C ASN A 4 -17.48 -50.96 17.46
N THR A 5 -17.31 -50.98 16.15
CA THR A 5 -15.98 -50.85 15.53
C THR A 5 -15.46 -49.47 15.90
N THR A 6 -14.34 -49.41 16.62
CA THR A 6 -13.74 -48.12 16.98
C THR A 6 -13.00 -47.54 15.77
N VAL A 7 -12.84 -46.21 15.71
CA VAL A 7 -12.05 -45.53 14.66
C VAL A 7 -10.64 -46.14 14.54
N PHE A 8 -10.06 -46.60 15.65
CA PHE A 8 -8.75 -47.25 15.65
C PHE A 8 -8.76 -48.67 15.07
N ASP A 9 -9.87 -49.39 15.14
CA ASP A 9 -10.00 -50.70 14.51
C ASP A 9 -10.15 -50.54 12.99
N GLU A 10 -10.81 -49.47 12.54
CA GLU A 10 -10.84 -49.08 11.13
C GLU A 10 -9.43 -48.74 10.61
N TYR A 11 -8.64 -47.96 11.37
CA TYR A 11 -7.25 -47.67 10.99
C TYR A 11 -6.40 -48.93 10.85
N ARG A 12 -6.53 -49.88 11.78
CA ARG A 12 -5.84 -51.18 11.68
C ARG A 12 -6.27 -51.96 10.43
N THR A 13 -7.58 -52.05 10.20
CA THR A 13 -8.15 -52.76 9.05
C THR A 13 -7.69 -52.15 7.72
N THR A 14 -7.67 -50.81 7.62
CA THR A 14 -7.22 -50.10 6.43
C THR A 14 -5.73 -50.26 6.20
N LEU A 15 -4.92 -50.22 7.25
CA LEU A 15 -3.48 -50.47 7.14
C LEU A 15 -3.18 -51.89 6.63
N GLU A 16 -3.92 -52.89 7.12
CA GLU A 16 -3.79 -54.28 6.68
C GLU A 16 -4.23 -54.49 5.23
N SER A 17 -5.29 -53.79 4.80
CA SER A 17 -5.92 -54.00 3.48
C SER A 17 -5.30 -53.15 2.37
N HIS A 18 -4.94 -51.90 2.67
CA HIS A 18 -4.53 -50.88 1.70
C HIS A 18 -3.14 -50.28 2.00
N GLY A 19 -2.46 -50.78 3.03
CA GLY A 19 -1.14 -50.30 3.42
C GLY A 19 -1.19 -48.89 4.02
N ALA A 20 0.00 -48.31 4.22
CA ALA A 20 0.13 -47.00 4.86
C ALA A 20 -0.32 -45.84 3.97
N ASP A 21 -0.29 -45.98 2.64
CA ASP A 21 -0.83 -44.95 1.73
C ASP A 21 -2.34 -44.84 1.89
N GLY A 22 -3.07 -45.97 1.88
CA GLY A 22 -4.52 -45.97 2.13
C GLY A 22 -4.90 -45.51 3.53
N LEU A 23 -4.08 -45.77 4.55
CA LEU A 23 -4.30 -45.22 5.88
C LEU A 23 -4.13 -43.69 5.92
N LEU A 24 -3.12 -43.15 5.25
CA LEU A 24 -2.90 -41.70 5.19
C LEU A 24 -4.02 -41.00 4.41
N GLU A 25 -4.51 -41.59 3.31
CA GLU A 25 -5.70 -41.10 2.59
C GLU A 25 -6.94 -41.05 3.49
N LEU A 26 -7.21 -42.14 4.24
CA LEU A 26 -8.31 -42.17 5.21
C LEU A 26 -8.18 -41.09 6.29
N LEU A 27 -6.98 -40.89 6.84
CA LEU A 27 -6.73 -39.85 7.84
C LEU A 27 -6.92 -38.44 7.26
N GLU A 28 -6.50 -38.21 6.02
CA GLU A 28 -6.71 -36.95 5.32
C GLU A 28 -8.21 -36.63 5.22
N GLU A 29 -9.00 -37.59 4.72
CA GLU A 29 -10.45 -37.44 4.59
C GLU A 29 -11.13 -37.18 5.94
N GLN A 30 -10.77 -37.93 6.98
CA GLN A 30 -11.35 -37.78 8.31
C GLN A 30 -11.00 -36.43 8.95
N PHE A 31 -9.74 -36.00 8.89
CA PHE A 31 -9.34 -34.69 9.46
C PHE A 31 -9.92 -33.52 8.69
N ARG A 32 -10.01 -33.62 7.35
CA ARG A 32 -10.67 -32.61 6.51
C ARG A 32 -12.15 -32.50 6.86
N ALA A 33 -12.86 -33.63 6.96
CA ALA A 33 -14.28 -33.66 7.33
C ALA A 33 -14.54 -33.15 8.76
N ALA A 34 -13.62 -33.41 9.69
CA ALA A 34 -13.71 -32.95 11.07
C ALA A 34 -13.26 -31.49 11.28
N GLY A 35 -12.78 -30.79 10.26
CA GLY A 35 -12.23 -29.43 10.39
C GLY A 35 -10.93 -29.34 11.20
N ARG A 36 -10.22 -30.47 11.36
CA ARG A 36 -8.95 -30.58 12.09
C ARG A 36 -7.78 -30.29 11.16
N PHE A 37 -7.68 -29.05 10.73
CA PHE A 37 -6.79 -28.66 9.63
C PHE A 37 -5.30 -28.67 9.98
N HIS A 38 -4.92 -28.51 11.24
CA HIS A 38 -3.52 -28.64 11.67
C HIS A 38 -3.06 -30.11 11.60
N GLU A 39 -3.91 -31.04 12.01
CA GLU A 39 -3.65 -32.48 11.89
C GLU A 39 -3.66 -32.92 10.44
N LEU A 40 -4.55 -32.35 9.61
CA LEU A 40 -4.53 -32.53 8.17
C LEU A 40 -3.17 -32.14 7.57
N PHE A 41 -2.59 -31.01 7.98
CA PHE A 41 -1.26 -30.61 7.53
C PHE A 41 -0.18 -31.66 7.84
N GLU A 42 -0.21 -32.25 9.03
CA GLU A 42 0.73 -33.31 9.40
C GLU A 42 0.56 -34.57 8.54
N VAL A 43 -0.68 -34.94 8.17
CA VAL A 43 -0.94 -36.05 7.23
C VAL A 43 -0.39 -35.73 5.84
N LEU A 44 -0.62 -34.53 5.32
CA LEU A 44 -0.10 -34.10 4.01
C LEU A 44 1.44 -34.11 3.98
N LYS A 45 2.10 -33.72 5.07
CA LYS A 45 3.56 -33.84 5.24
C LYS A 45 4.02 -35.29 5.15
N MET A 46 3.33 -36.20 5.85
CA MET A 46 3.64 -37.63 5.83
C MET A 46 3.49 -38.22 4.43
N GLN A 47 2.39 -37.89 3.73
CA GLN A 47 2.18 -38.30 2.33
C GLN A 47 3.27 -37.77 1.39
N ALA A 48 3.65 -36.49 1.54
CA ALA A 48 4.70 -35.86 0.74
C ALA A 48 6.06 -36.56 0.91
N ARG A 49 6.46 -36.86 2.16
CA ARG A 49 7.71 -37.58 2.46
C ARG A 49 7.66 -39.02 1.96
N ARG A 50 6.55 -39.72 2.18
CA ARG A 50 6.39 -41.13 1.80
C ARG A 50 6.48 -41.34 0.29
N SER A 51 5.83 -40.48 -0.48
CA SER A 51 5.88 -40.51 -1.95
C SER A 51 7.27 -40.17 -2.51
N LEU A 52 8.17 -39.62 -1.69
CA LEU A 52 9.59 -39.44 -1.96
C LEU A 52 10.48 -40.52 -1.34
N LYS A 53 9.88 -41.58 -0.77
CA LYS A 53 10.55 -42.68 -0.06
C LYS A 53 11.39 -42.23 1.14
N LEU A 54 11.04 -41.08 1.73
CA LEU A 54 11.64 -40.58 2.97
C LEU A 54 10.90 -41.14 4.20
N PRO A 55 11.55 -41.19 5.37
CA PRO A 55 10.89 -41.49 6.65
C PRO A 55 9.71 -40.54 6.89
N LEU A 56 8.59 -41.04 7.43
CA LEU A 56 7.38 -40.24 7.66
C LEU A 56 7.61 -39.09 8.64
N VAL A 57 8.40 -39.36 9.67
CA VAL A 57 8.84 -38.36 10.65
C VAL A 57 10.23 -37.89 10.23
N ALA A 58 10.46 -36.58 10.30
CA ALA A 58 11.76 -36.01 9.97
C ALA A 58 12.75 -36.31 11.09
N ASP A 59 13.73 -37.17 10.81
CA ASP A 59 14.87 -37.45 11.69
C ASP A 59 16.15 -36.74 11.23
N GLU A 60 16.17 -36.28 9.97
CA GLU A 60 17.31 -35.60 9.31
C GLU A 60 16.95 -34.15 8.97
N ARG A 61 17.96 -33.28 8.84
CA ARG A 61 17.71 -31.89 8.45
C ARG A 61 17.42 -31.82 6.97
N LEU A 62 16.54 -30.89 6.57
CA LEU A 62 16.23 -30.64 5.15
C LEU A 62 17.48 -30.33 4.32
N GLU A 63 18.48 -29.68 4.92
CA GLU A 63 19.73 -29.32 4.23
C GLU A 63 20.62 -30.53 3.91
N ASP A 64 20.40 -31.68 4.57
CA ASP A 64 21.17 -32.91 4.37
C ASP A 64 20.67 -33.72 3.16
N LEU A 65 19.48 -33.37 2.63
CA LEU A 65 18.90 -34.01 1.45
C LEU A 65 19.58 -33.54 0.16
N GLU A 66 19.61 -34.42 -0.86
CA GLU A 66 20.00 -34.05 -2.21
C GLU A 66 19.14 -32.90 -2.74
N GLU A 67 19.77 -31.93 -3.41
CA GLU A 67 19.14 -30.68 -3.88
C GLU A 67 17.80 -30.90 -4.59
N GLN A 68 17.76 -31.86 -5.52
CA GLN A 68 16.57 -32.12 -6.33
C GLN A 68 15.43 -32.74 -5.50
N LEU A 69 15.79 -33.58 -4.52
CA LEU A 69 14.85 -34.19 -3.59
C LEU A 69 14.32 -33.16 -2.58
N ARG A 70 15.20 -32.28 -2.09
CA ARG A 70 14.85 -31.17 -1.19
C ARG A 70 13.86 -30.23 -1.87
N ALA A 71 14.17 -29.76 -3.07
CA ALA A 71 13.27 -28.88 -3.84
C ALA A 71 11.88 -29.51 -4.06
N THR A 72 11.84 -30.80 -4.43
CA THR A 72 10.57 -31.51 -4.62
C THR A 72 9.77 -31.64 -3.32
N LEU A 73 10.44 -31.87 -2.19
CA LEU A 73 9.77 -31.93 -0.89
C LEU A 73 9.24 -30.54 -0.50
N GLU A 74 10.03 -29.49 -0.65
CA GLU A 74 9.63 -28.10 -0.37
C GLU A 74 8.38 -27.71 -1.17
N ASP A 75 8.34 -28.00 -2.47
CA ASP A 75 7.16 -27.73 -3.32
C ASP A 75 5.90 -28.42 -2.78
N ARG A 76 6.01 -29.68 -2.33
CA ARG A 76 4.88 -30.43 -1.76
C ARG A 76 4.44 -29.89 -0.40
N LEU A 77 5.39 -29.42 0.42
CA LEU A 77 5.09 -28.78 1.70
C LEU A 77 4.38 -27.43 1.50
N LEU A 78 4.80 -26.65 0.50
CA LEU A 78 4.12 -25.43 0.11
C LEU A 78 2.70 -25.71 -0.40
N GLU A 79 2.49 -26.78 -1.18
CA GLU A 79 1.14 -27.20 -1.58
C GLU A 79 0.27 -27.59 -0.37
N ALA A 80 0.83 -28.34 0.59
CA ALA A 80 0.12 -28.67 1.82
C ALA A 80 -0.28 -27.41 2.62
N CYS A 81 0.62 -26.43 2.70
CA CYS A 81 0.35 -25.11 3.29
C CYS A 81 -0.78 -24.37 2.54
N ARG A 82 -0.78 -24.40 1.20
CA ARG A 82 -1.85 -23.80 0.38
C ARG A 82 -3.20 -24.41 0.69
N VAL A 83 -3.28 -25.74 0.70
CA VAL A 83 -4.53 -26.49 0.96
C VAL A 83 -5.07 -26.15 2.35
N VAL A 84 -4.24 -26.30 3.37
CA VAL A 84 -4.65 -26.09 4.78
C VAL A 84 -4.98 -24.63 5.04
N GLY A 85 -4.16 -23.70 4.54
CA GLY A 85 -4.39 -22.27 4.67
C GLY A 85 -5.70 -21.83 4.03
N THR A 86 -6.02 -22.35 2.84
CA THR A 86 -7.28 -22.05 2.15
C THR A 86 -8.49 -22.58 2.94
N LEU A 87 -8.44 -23.83 3.42
CA LEU A 87 -9.52 -24.42 4.22
C LEU A 87 -9.76 -23.66 5.53
N LEU A 88 -8.68 -23.20 6.19
CA LEU A 88 -8.79 -22.38 7.40
C LEU A 88 -9.45 -21.03 7.11
N MET A 89 -9.08 -20.37 6.01
CA MET A 89 -9.70 -19.13 5.57
C MET A 89 -11.19 -19.32 5.26
N GLU A 90 -11.56 -20.39 4.56
CA GLU A 90 -12.96 -20.75 4.26
C GLU A 90 -13.78 -21.02 5.53
N ALA A 91 -13.15 -21.57 6.56
CA ALA A 91 -13.76 -21.80 7.87
C ALA A 91 -13.84 -20.53 8.74
N GLY A 92 -13.41 -19.36 8.22
CA GLY A 92 -13.39 -18.09 8.95
C GLY A 92 -12.26 -17.95 9.96
N LYS A 93 -11.29 -18.87 9.98
CA LYS A 93 -10.12 -18.82 10.87
C LYS A 93 -8.98 -18.06 10.19
N LEU A 94 -9.17 -16.76 10.03
CA LEU A 94 -8.34 -15.93 9.13
C LEU A 94 -6.87 -15.89 9.55
N ARG A 95 -6.59 -15.63 10.84
CA ARG A 95 -5.20 -15.60 11.35
C ARG A 95 -4.49 -16.94 11.23
N GLU A 96 -5.18 -18.05 11.55
CA GLU A 96 -4.63 -19.40 11.37
C GLU A 96 -4.40 -19.70 9.88
N GLY A 97 -5.33 -19.32 9.00
CA GLY A 97 -5.16 -19.48 7.56
C GLY A 97 -3.95 -18.71 7.03
N TRP A 98 -3.75 -17.47 7.51
CA TRP A 98 -2.61 -16.66 7.09
C TRP A 98 -1.27 -17.26 7.50
N LEU A 99 -1.20 -17.90 8.68
CA LEU A 99 0.01 -18.61 9.14
C LEU A 99 0.52 -19.61 8.08
N TYR A 100 -0.39 -20.33 7.43
CA TYR A 100 -0.06 -21.30 6.38
C TYR A 100 0.11 -20.67 4.99
N LEU A 101 -0.61 -19.59 4.66
CA LEU A 101 -0.47 -18.92 3.35
C LEU A 101 0.77 -18.01 3.26
N ARG A 102 1.28 -17.52 4.38
CA ARG A 102 2.43 -16.60 4.44
C ARG A 102 3.70 -17.14 3.77
N PRO A 103 4.13 -18.40 3.96
CA PRO A 103 5.30 -18.97 3.26
C PRO A 103 5.18 -18.96 1.73
N LEU A 104 3.96 -18.99 1.20
CA LEU A 104 3.71 -18.95 -0.24
C LEU A 104 3.77 -17.52 -0.82
N ALA A 105 3.84 -16.51 0.03
CA ALA A 105 3.64 -15.11 -0.33
C ALA A 105 2.33 -14.86 -1.12
N ASP A 106 1.32 -15.73 -0.97
CA ASP A 106 0.06 -15.65 -1.71
C ASP A 106 -0.93 -14.68 -1.05
N ARG A 107 -0.57 -13.39 -1.12
CA ARG A 107 -1.40 -12.30 -0.61
C ARG A 107 -2.72 -12.18 -1.35
N LYS A 108 -2.77 -12.54 -2.64
CA LYS A 108 -3.98 -12.38 -3.47
C LYS A 108 -5.10 -13.30 -2.99
N THR A 109 -4.77 -14.55 -2.69
CA THR A 109 -5.75 -15.50 -2.15
C THR A 109 -6.23 -15.06 -0.77
N ALA A 110 -5.31 -14.69 0.13
CA ALA A 110 -5.67 -14.19 1.46
C ALA A 110 -6.55 -12.93 1.39
N GLN A 111 -6.21 -11.97 0.53
CA GLN A 111 -6.99 -10.75 0.32
C GLN A 111 -8.44 -11.04 -0.06
N LYS A 112 -8.69 -12.03 -0.93
CA LYS A 112 -10.05 -12.39 -1.33
C LYS A 112 -10.91 -12.79 -0.12
N PHE A 113 -10.35 -13.57 0.80
CA PHE A 113 -11.06 -14.00 2.01
C PHE A 113 -11.31 -12.84 2.98
N LEU A 114 -10.31 -11.97 3.18
CA LEU A 114 -10.47 -10.79 4.03
C LEU A 114 -11.60 -9.89 3.52
N LEU A 115 -11.65 -9.62 2.21
CA LEU A 115 -12.66 -8.76 1.58
C LEU A 115 -14.07 -9.37 1.56
N GLN A 116 -14.20 -10.69 1.70
CA GLN A 116 -15.49 -11.39 1.71
C GLN A 116 -16.04 -11.60 3.13
N THR A 117 -15.19 -11.43 4.15
CA THR A 117 -15.59 -11.56 5.54
C THR A 117 -16.51 -10.41 5.94
N GLU A 118 -17.66 -10.73 6.54
CA GLU A 118 -18.54 -9.72 7.13
C GLU A 118 -17.89 -9.14 8.39
N VAL A 119 -17.71 -7.81 8.38
CA VAL A 119 -17.06 -7.08 9.48
C VAL A 119 -18.04 -6.94 10.65
N ASN A 120 -17.57 -7.24 11.85
CA ASN A 120 -18.30 -7.04 13.09
C ASN A 120 -17.33 -6.78 14.26
N ASP A 121 -17.87 -6.37 15.41
CA ASP A 121 -17.08 -6.00 16.59
C ASP A 121 -16.14 -7.12 17.10
N GLN A 122 -16.42 -8.39 16.79
CA GLN A 122 -15.61 -9.52 17.26
C GLN A 122 -14.39 -9.78 16.36
N ASN A 123 -14.47 -9.44 15.07
CA ASN A 123 -13.39 -9.72 14.10
C ASN A 123 -12.69 -8.45 13.58
N LEU A 124 -13.16 -7.26 13.96
CA LEU A 124 -12.61 -5.99 13.49
C LEU A 124 -11.10 -5.87 13.70
N ASP A 125 -10.61 -6.11 14.91
CA ASP A 125 -9.18 -6.00 15.24
C ASP A 125 -8.33 -7.00 14.44
N GLU A 126 -8.83 -8.24 14.29
CA GLU A 126 -8.17 -9.27 13.47
C GLU A 126 -8.10 -8.84 12.00
N LEU A 127 -9.19 -8.33 11.45
CA LEU A 127 -9.25 -7.86 10.06
C LEU A 127 -8.31 -6.68 9.83
N ILE A 128 -8.22 -5.72 10.75
CA ILE A 128 -7.30 -4.59 10.63
C ILE A 128 -5.84 -5.07 10.71
N GLU A 129 -5.51 -5.96 11.66
CA GLU A 129 -4.15 -6.49 11.80
C GLU A 129 -3.72 -7.27 10.55
N LEU A 130 -4.55 -8.17 10.03
CA LEU A 130 -4.24 -8.94 8.83
C LEU A 130 -4.19 -8.06 7.57
N SER A 131 -5.11 -7.12 7.44
CA SER A 131 -5.22 -6.31 6.23
C SER A 131 -4.15 -5.24 6.15
N LEU A 132 -3.95 -4.47 7.22
CA LEU A 132 -3.02 -3.34 7.27
C LEU A 132 -1.67 -3.74 7.87
N GLY A 133 -1.66 -4.41 9.03
CA GLY A 133 -0.44 -4.78 9.74
C GLY A 133 0.42 -5.78 8.99
N GLU A 134 -0.19 -6.85 8.46
CA GLU A 134 0.49 -7.84 7.61
C GLU A 134 0.55 -7.41 6.13
N GLY A 135 -0.13 -6.31 5.77
CA GLY A 135 -0.11 -5.73 4.43
C GLY A 135 -0.78 -6.59 3.34
N ILE A 136 -1.79 -7.39 3.70
CA ILE A 136 -2.52 -8.26 2.77
C ILE A 136 -3.52 -7.47 1.93
N ALA A 137 -4.25 -6.54 2.56
CA ALA A 137 -5.26 -5.72 1.93
C ALA A 137 -5.27 -4.29 2.51
N PRO A 138 -4.20 -3.50 2.32
CA PRO A 138 -3.98 -2.30 3.12
C PRO A 138 -5.10 -1.27 3.04
N ALA A 139 -5.66 -1.02 1.86
CA ALA A 139 -6.75 -0.04 1.68
C ALA A 139 -8.00 -0.43 2.48
N PHE A 140 -8.36 -1.71 2.50
CA PHE A 140 -9.50 -2.23 3.26
C PHE A 140 -9.26 -2.09 4.77
N GLY A 141 -8.11 -2.56 5.26
CA GLY A 141 -7.76 -2.42 6.69
C GLY A 141 -7.69 -0.96 7.14
N TYR A 142 -7.20 -0.08 6.26
CA TYR A 142 -7.12 1.36 6.54
C TYR A 142 -8.50 2.04 6.55
N GLU A 143 -9.42 1.61 5.67
CA GLU A 143 -10.82 2.07 5.68
C GLU A 143 -11.53 1.66 6.98
N LEU A 144 -11.37 0.41 7.43
CA LEU A 144 -11.91 -0.05 8.71
C LEU A 144 -11.37 0.78 9.88
N MET A 145 -10.06 1.01 9.91
CA MET A 145 -9.43 1.84 10.93
C MET A 145 -9.97 3.29 10.93
N LEU A 146 -10.17 3.86 9.73
CA LEU A 146 -10.68 5.23 9.59
C LEU A 146 -12.13 5.35 10.07
N ASN A 147 -12.96 4.35 9.79
CA ASN A 147 -14.36 4.35 10.22
C ASN A 147 -14.51 4.13 11.73
N GLU A 148 -13.70 3.25 12.32
CA GLU A 148 -13.85 2.83 13.72
C GLU A 148 -13.04 3.67 14.71
N PHE A 149 -11.83 4.09 14.33
CA PHE A 149 -10.91 4.82 15.20
C PHE A 149 -10.73 6.30 14.81
N GLY A 150 -11.25 6.72 13.66
CA GLY A 150 -11.28 8.13 13.22
C GLY A 150 -9.96 8.69 12.69
N THR A 151 -10.03 9.92 12.18
CA THR A 151 -8.97 10.61 11.42
C THR A 151 -7.61 10.67 12.12
N CYS A 152 -7.56 10.96 13.43
CA CYS A 152 -6.29 11.09 14.17
C CYS A 152 -5.50 9.76 14.23
N ASN A 153 -6.19 8.66 14.51
CA ASN A 153 -5.59 7.33 14.53
C ASN A 153 -5.15 6.91 13.13
N SER A 154 -5.96 7.21 12.10
CA SER A 154 -5.60 6.96 10.70
C SER A 154 -4.39 7.76 10.22
N ILE A 155 -4.23 9.02 10.66
CA ILE A 155 -3.01 9.81 10.38
C ILE A 155 -1.79 9.14 11.00
N THR A 156 -1.89 8.74 12.26
CA THR A 156 -0.80 8.06 12.98
C THR A 156 -0.42 6.74 12.30
N ALA A 157 -1.42 5.94 11.91
CA ALA A 157 -1.21 4.70 11.17
C ALA A 157 -0.63 4.95 9.77
N PHE A 158 -1.00 6.06 9.12
CA PHE A 158 -0.43 6.42 7.83
C PHE A 158 1.08 6.63 7.95
N GLU A 159 1.52 7.37 8.96
CA GLU A 159 2.94 7.67 9.18
C GLU A 159 3.75 6.47 9.63
N THR A 160 3.19 5.61 10.48
CA THR A 160 3.92 4.51 11.11
C THR A 160 3.91 3.22 10.29
N GLN A 161 2.79 2.93 9.61
CA GLN A 161 2.57 1.67 8.89
C GLN A 161 2.49 1.88 7.39
N VAL A 162 1.61 2.78 6.93
CA VAL A 162 1.33 2.93 5.49
C VAL A 162 2.57 3.41 4.72
N ARG A 163 3.37 4.34 5.28
CA ARG A 163 4.60 4.83 4.62
C ARG A 163 5.60 3.72 4.24
N GLN A 164 5.55 2.57 4.89
CA GLN A 164 6.44 1.43 4.61
C GLN A 164 5.89 0.50 3.50
N LEU A 165 4.62 0.67 3.12
CA LEU A 165 3.97 -0.14 2.09
C LEU A 165 4.39 0.28 0.67
N PRO A 166 4.16 -0.56 -0.35
CA PRO A 166 4.32 -0.16 -1.74
C PRO A 166 3.55 1.12 -2.08
N ARG A 167 4.09 1.94 -3.01
CA ARG A 167 3.49 3.22 -3.43
C ARG A 167 2.02 3.12 -3.83
N ALA A 168 1.63 2.01 -4.48
CA ALA A 168 0.23 1.78 -4.87
C ALA A 168 -0.71 1.70 -3.66
N ASP A 169 -0.31 1.00 -2.61
CA ASP A 169 -1.09 0.87 -1.37
C ASP A 169 -1.12 2.19 -0.60
N GLN A 170 0.02 2.90 -0.54
CA GLN A 170 0.06 4.24 0.05
C GLN A 170 -0.94 5.20 -0.61
N ARG A 171 -1.04 5.18 -1.94
CA ARG A 171 -2.00 5.98 -2.70
C ARG A 171 -3.44 5.61 -2.39
N ALA A 172 -3.73 4.31 -2.30
CA ALA A 172 -5.06 3.83 -1.99
C ALA A 172 -5.51 4.30 -0.59
N CYS A 173 -4.65 4.20 0.42
CA CYS A 173 -4.93 4.71 1.76
C CYS A 173 -5.03 6.24 1.80
N ALA A 174 -4.15 6.96 1.08
CA ALA A 174 -4.17 8.42 1.03
C ALA A 174 -5.47 8.94 0.41
N ARG A 175 -5.96 8.27 -0.65
CA ARG A 175 -7.27 8.56 -1.26
C ARG A 175 -8.41 8.50 -0.23
N LEU A 176 -8.48 7.41 0.55
CA LEU A 176 -9.54 7.24 1.55
C LEU A 176 -9.53 8.37 2.57
N LEU A 177 -8.34 8.74 3.05
CA LEU A 177 -8.18 9.81 4.04
C LEU A 177 -8.55 11.19 3.48
N VAL A 178 -8.15 11.49 2.24
CA VAL A 178 -8.50 12.76 1.57
C VAL A 178 -10.01 12.86 1.38
N GLN A 179 -10.65 11.79 0.92
CA GLN A 179 -12.10 11.75 0.71
C GLN A 179 -12.86 11.93 2.02
N HIS A 180 -12.44 11.24 3.08
CA HIS A 180 -13.04 11.36 4.40
C HIS A 180 -12.92 12.78 4.96
N LEU A 181 -11.71 13.34 5.00
CA LEU A 181 -11.46 14.67 5.55
C LEU A 181 -12.19 15.75 4.73
N HIS A 182 -12.21 15.64 3.41
CA HIS A 182 -12.94 16.56 2.54
C HIS A 182 -14.44 16.53 2.81
N ALA A 183 -15.03 15.33 2.90
CA ALA A 183 -16.46 15.18 3.18
C ALA A 183 -16.85 15.74 4.56
N GLU A 184 -16.01 15.50 5.58
CA GLU A 184 -16.18 16.06 6.92
C GLU A 184 -16.14 17.59 6.88
N LEU A 185 -15.10 18.17 6.29
CA LEU A 185 -14.94 19.63 6.21
C LEU A 185 -16.07 20.28 5.39
N LEU A 186 -16.45 19.68 4.27
CA LEU A 186 -17.55 20.17 3.43
C LEU A 186 -18.86 20.18 4.22
N THR A 187 -19.14 19.13 4.99
CA THR A 187 -20.33 19.04 5.83
C THR A 187 -20.32 20.11 6.92
N ASN A 188 -19.19 20.30 7.61
CA ASN A 188 -19.06 21.27 8.70
C ASN A 188 -19.17 22.72 8.19
N VAL A 189 -18.48 23.05 7.09
CA VAL A 189 -18.56 24.39 6.47
C VAL A 189 -19.97 24.67 5.98
N ARG A 190 -20.60 23.71 5.28
CA ARG A 190 -21.99 23.88 4.82
C ARG A 190 -22.94 24.11 5.99
N GLY A 191 -22.82 23.30 7.05
CA GLY A 191 -23.64 23.42 8.25
C GLY A 191 -23.53 24.81 8.90
N ASP A 192 -22.31 25.33 9.09
CA ASP A 192 -22.13 26.69 9.64
C ASP A 192 -22.71 27.76 8.71
N VAL A 193 -22.49 27.63 7.39
CA VAL A 193 -23.05 28.59 6.42
C VAL A 193 -24.57 28.61 6.45
N GLU A 194 -25.22 27.44 6.40
CA GLU A 194 -26.68 27.34 6.41
C GLU A 194 -27.28 27.85 7.73
N ASN A 195 -26.61 27.58 8.86
CA ASN A 195 -27.03 28.06 10.17
C ASN A 195 -26.98 29.59 10.27
N ARG A 196 -25.96 30.24 9.69
CA ARG A 196 -25.82 31.71 9.76
C ARG A 196 -26.65 32.44 8.71
N VAL A 197 -26.80 31.89 7.52
CA VAL A 197 -27.60 32.48 6.44
C VAL A 197 -29.10 32.21 6.63
N GLY A 198 -29.46 31.12 7.32
CA GLY A 198 -30.84 30.72 7.56
C GLY A 198 -31.53 30.10 6.33
N SER A 199 -30.77 29.74 5.30
CA SER A 199 -31.26 29.06 4.10
C SER A 199 -30.22 28.08 3.57
N ARG A 200 -30.69 27.07 2.83
CA ARG A 200 -29.83 26.11 2.14
C ARG A 200 -28.93 26.84 1.14
N VAL A 201 -27.64 26.50 1.11
CA VAL A 201 -26.68 27.10 0.17
C VAL A 201 -26.32 26.16 -0.97
N GLU A 202 -26.20 26.73 -2.16
CA GLU A 202 -25.74 26.05 -3.37
C GLU A 202 -24.21 26.03 -3.43
N GLY A 203 -23.66 25.00 -4.09
CA GLY A 203 -22.23 24.78 -4.25
C GLY A 203 -21.81 23.43 -3.70
N ASP A 204 -21.02 22.69 -4.46
CA ASP A 204 -20.61 21.30 -4.14
C ASP A 204 -19.15 21.21 -3.65
N THR A 205 -18.43 22.33 -3.65
CA THR A 205 -17.02 22.42 -3.23
C THR A 205 -16.85 23.38 -2.07
N ILE A 206 -15.83 23.14 -1.25
CA ILE A 206 -15.47 24.00 -0.13
C ILE A 206 -15.10 25.39 -0.65
N ALA A 207 -14.35 25.48 -1.75
CA ALA A 207 -14.00 26.72 -2.43
C ALA A 207 -15.22 27.58 -2.78
N ALA A 208 -16.28 26.96 -3.31
CA ALA A 208 -17.52 27.66 -3.63
C ALA A 208 -18.27 28.12 -2.36
N LEU A 209 -18.26 27.30 -1.31
CA LEU A 209 -18.87 27.66 -0.03
C LEU A 209 -18.10 28.79 0.68
N ILE A 210 -16.80 28.95 0.47
CA ILE A 210 -16.01 29.98 1.16
C ILE A 210 -15.79 31.26 0.35
N ALA A 211 -15.96 31.24 -0.98
CA ALA A 211 -15.56 32.29 -1.92
C ALA A 211 -15.75 33.73 -1.41
N ASP A 212 -16.97 34.07 -0.96
CA ASP A 212 -17.36 35.41 -0.51
C ASP A 212 -17.77 35.44 0.98
N ARG A 213 -17.21 34.54 1.79
CA ARG A 213 -17.63 34.31 3.18
C ARG A 213 -16.47 34.38 4.17
N ASP A 214 -15.69 35.47 4.11
CA ASP A 214 -14.53 35.69 4.99
C ASP A 214 -14.87 35.65 6.48
N TRP A 215 -16.13 35.92 6.85
CA TRP A 215 -16.64 35.80 8.21
C TRP A 215 -16.60 34.37 8.78
N LEU A 216 -16.39 33.33 7.93
CA LEU A 216 -16.13 31.97 8.37
C LEU A 216 -14.76 31.81 9.06
N PHE A 217 -13.84 32.75 8.81
CA PHE A 217 -12.44 32.68 9.23
C PHE A 217 -12.06 33.77 10.25
N GLY A 218 -13.02 34.31 11.00
CA GLY A 218 -12.76 35.28 12.08
C GLY A 218 -11.74 34.75 13.10
N ASP A 219 -11.16 35.63 13.92
CA ASP A 219 -9.87 35.50 14.63
C ASP A 219 -9.27 34.11 14.89
N MET A 220 -10.01 33.11 15.35
CA MET A 220 -9.51 31.73 15.55
C MET A 220 -10.51 30.65 15.13
N SER A 221 -11.40 30.94 14.17
CA SER A 221 -12.46 30.02 13.74
C SER A 221 -11.91 28.96 12.78
N TYR A 222 -12.29 27.71 12.99
CA TYR A 222 -12.02 26.60 12.08
C TYR A 222 -13.13 25.55 12.19
N HIS A 223 -13.34 24.80 11.11
CA HIS A 223 -14.41 23.81 10.95
C HIS A 223 -13.88 22.36 10.96
N ILE A 224 -12.56 22.21 11.11
CA ILE A 224 -11.88 20.92 11.19
C ILE A 224 -10.57 21.10 11.95
N ASP A 225 -10.07 20.02 12.54
CA ASP A 225 -8.75 20.01 13.16
C ASP A 225 -7.68 20.41 12.12
N THR A 226 -6.95 21.48 12.42
CA THR A 226 -6.01 22.09 11.48
C THR A 226 -4.72 21.27 11.33
N THR A 227 -4.37 20.45 12.34
CA THR A 227 -3.27 19.48 12.26
C THR A 227 -3.64 18.29 11.38
N HIS A 228 -4.90 17.86 11.41
CA HIS A 228 -5.43 16.87 10.48
C HIS A 228 -5.37 17.39 9.05
N LEU A 229 -5.89 18.60 8.81
CA LEU A 229 -5.87 19.24 7.49
C LEU A 229 -4.45 19.30 6.90
N ALA A 230 -3.49 19.78 7.68
CA ALA A 230 -2.10 19.84 7.25
C ALA A 230 -1.56 18.43 6.88
N SER A 231 -1.78 17.45 7.75
CA SER A 231 -1.30 16.07 7.51
C SER A 231 -1.89 15.45 6.25
N VAL A 232 -3.20 15.60 6.02
CA VAL A 232 -3.89 15.05 4.85
C VAL A 232 -3.45 15.73 3.56
N VAL A 233 -3.31 17.06 3.56
CA VAL A 233 -2.76 17.80 2.39
C VAL A 233 -1.36 17.32 2.05
N ARG A 234 -0.52 17.03 3.04
CA ARG A 234 0.81 16.48 2.81
C ARG A 234 0.76 15.06 2.24
N PHE A 235 -0.10 14.18 2.76
CA PHE A 235 -0.22 12.80 2.27
C PHE A 235 -0.84 12.73 0.87
N ALA A 236 -1.73 13.65 0.53
CA ALA A 236 -2.36 13.73 -0.79
C ALA A 236 -1.36 13.89 -1.95
N ARG A 237 -0.15 14.40 -1.69
CA ARG A 237 0.91 14.62 -2.70
C ARG A 237 1.30 13.36 -3.47
N ILE A 238 1.10 12.18 -2.87
CA ILE A 238 1.38 10.88 -3.51
C ILE A 238 0.31 10.43 -4.51
N CYS A 239 -0.91 10.98 -4.42
CA CYS A 239 -2.07 10.56 -5.21
C CYS A 239 -1.96 11.02 -6.66
N ASP A 240 -2.38 10.20 -7.62
CA ASP A 240 -2.41 10.54 -9.06
C ASP A 240 -3.84 10.65 -9.63
N ASP A 241 -4.85 10.27 -8.86
CA ASP A 241 -6.25 10.32 -9.29
C ASP A 241 -6.72 11.79 -9.38
N PRO A 242 -7.12 12.28 -10.57
CA PRO A 242 -7.56 13.66 -10.75
C PRO A 242 -8.71 14.07 -9.84
N GLU A 243 -9.63 13.16 -9.51
CA GLU A 243 -10.74 13.49 -8.60
C GLU A 243 -10.21 13.75 -7.18
N VAL A 244 -9.32 12.88 -6.69
CA VAL A 244 -8.70 13.03 -5.36
C VAL A 244 -7.84 14.29 -5.30
N LEU A 245 -7.12 14.60 -6.38
CA LEU A 245 -6.32 15.81 -6.48
C LEU A 245 -7.16 17.08 -6.44
N ARG A 246 -8.37 17.07 -7.03
CA ARG A 246 -9.33 18.19 -6.90
C ARG A 246 -9.84 18.35 -5.47
N LEU A 247 -10.11 17.25 -4.76
CA LEU A 247 -10.47 17.33 -3.33
C LEU A 247 -9.32 17.92 -2.51
N ALA A 248 -8.08 17.48 -2.77
CA ALA A 248 -6.89 18.02 -2.09
C ALA A 248 -6.65 19.50 -2.41
N LEU A 249 -6.93 19.93 -3.63
CA LEU A 249 -6.91 21.34 -4.03
C LEU A 249 -7.95 22.14 -3.22
N ASP A 250 -9.17 21.63 -3.11
CA ASP A 250 -10.27 22.24 -2.36
C ASP A 250 -9.95 22.37 -0.86
N LEU A 251 -9.28 21.36 -0.29
CA LEU A 251 -8.73 21.43 1.07
C LEU A 251 -7.67 22.54 1.22
N CYS A 252 -6.83 22.75 0.20
CA CYS A 252 -5.85 23.84 0.20
C CYS A 252 -6.51 25.23 0.11
N GLU A 253 -7.61 25.37 -0.62
CA GLU A 253 -8.39 26.62 -0.68
C GLU A 253 -8.87 27.03 0.72
N TYR A 254 -9.38 26.07 1.48
CA TYR A 254 -9.79 26.29 2.86
C TYR A 254 -8.59 26.61 3.76
N GLY A 255 -7.53 25.80 3.70
CA GLY A 255 -6.34 25.96 4.53
C GLY A 255 -5.66 27.32 4.35
N ALA A 256 -5.63 27.84 3.12
CA ALA A 256 -5.06 29.14 2.80
C ALA A 256 -5.83 30.34 3.40
N ARG A 257 -7.10 30.15 3.79
CA ARG A 257 -7.94 31.18 4.43
C ARG A 257 -7.93 31.11 5.96
N LEU A 258 -7.36 30.07 6.55
CA LEU A 258 -7.22 29.96 8.00
C LEU A 258 -6.36 31.11 8.55
N ASN A 259 -6.52 31.42 9.85
CA ASN A 259 -5.60 32.28 10.56
C ASN A 259 -4.14 31.78 10.40
N GLU A 260 -3.18 32.68 10.25
CA GLU A 260 -1.74 32.37 10.05
C GLU A 260 -1.20 31.38 11.09
N ARG A 261 -1.69 31.41 12.34
CA ARG A 261 -1.28 30.47 13.40
C ARG A 261 -1.65 29.01 13.13
N PHE A 262 -2.65 28.78 12.30
CA PHE A 262 -3.09 27.46 11.86
C PHE A 262 -2.58 27.08 10.47
N GLN A 263 -1.83 27.99 9.82
CA GLN A 263 -1.11 27.70 8.60
C GLN A 263 0.29 27.17 8.94
N PHE A 264 0.33 25.91 9.36
CA PHE A 264 1.58 25.23 9.71
C PHE A 264 2.62 25.34 8.59
N GLU A 265 3.89 25.53 8.96
CA GLU A 265 4.98 25.48 8.00
C GLU A 265 5.19 24.06 7.48
N SER A 266 5.59 23.96 6.21
CA SER A 266 5.99 22.71 5.58
C SER A 266 7.45 22.83 5.16
N GLU A 267 8.10 21.68 5.00
CA GLU A 267 9.45 21.61 4.43
C GLU A 267 9.46 22.08 2.97
N GLU A 268 10.62 22.60 2.52
CA GLU A 268 10.87 22.93 1.12
C GLU A 268 10.70 21.68 0.22
N PRO A 269 10.12 21.78 -0.99
CA PRO A 269 9.75 23.00 -1.71
C PRO A 269 8.32 23.50 -1.41
N PHE A 270 7.68 22.98 -0.35
CA PHE A 270 6.28 23.26 -0.05
C PHE A 270 6.07 24.40 0.94
N GLN A 271 7.02 25.33 1.10
CA GLN A 271 6.85 26.50 1.95
C GLN A 271 6.48 27.75 1.10
N PRO A 272 5.35 28.44 1.37
CA PRO A 272 4.32 28.15 2.38
C PRO A 272 3.39 26.96 2.04
N MET A 273 2.94 26.23 3.06
CA MET A 273 2.28 24.91 2.93
C MET A 273 1.12 24.86 1.94
N TYR A 274 0.06 25.64 2.19
CA TYR A 274 -1.15 25.58 1.38
C TYR A 274 -0.96 26.22 0.01
N ALA A 275 -0.20 27.31 -0.09
CA ALA A 275 0.07 27.97 -1.37
C ALA A 275 0.86 27.04 -2.32
N ALA A 276 1.95 26.45 -1.86
CA ALA A 276 2.75 25.54 -2.67
C ALA A 276 2.02 24.22 -2.97
N SER A 277 1.27 23.67 -2.00
CA SER A 277 0.47 22.46 -2.22
C SER A 277 -0.67 22.70 -3.21
N ARG A 278 -1.32 23.87 -3.16
CA ARG A 278 -2.31 24.29 -4.17
C ARG A 278 -1.70 24.32 -5.57
N MET A 279 -0.54 24.96 -5.75
CA MET A 279 0.16 24.98 -7.04
C MET A 279 0.50 23.56 -7.52
N PHE A 280 0.97 22.71 -6.61
CA PHE A 280 1.27 21.31 -6.90
C PHE A 280 0.05 20.54 -7.43
N PHE A 281 -1.07 20.57 -6.70
CA PHE A 281 -2.28 19.87 -7.12
C PHE A 281 -2.90 20.47 -8.39
N ALA A 282 -2.90 21.80 -8.52
CA ALA A 282 -3.38 22.50 -9.71
C ALA A 282 -2.67 22.01 -10.98
N MET A 283 -1.34 21.91 -10.97
CA MET A 283 -0.59 21.39 -12.12
C MET A 283 -1.01 19.97 -12.51
N LEU A 284 -1.19 19.10 -11.51
CA LEU A 284 -1.52 17.70 -11.72
C LEU A 284 -2.95 17.48 -12.22
N VAL A 285 -3.86 18.45 -11.99
CA VAL A 285 -5.18 18.47 -12.62
C VAL A 285 -5.22 19.28 -13.92
N GLY A 286 -4.06 19.73 -14.42
CA GLY A 286 -3.91 20.40 -15.71
C GLY A 286 -4.05 21.93 -15.69
N GLN A 287 -4.00 22.56 -14.51
CA GLN A 287 -4.12 24.01 -14.32
C GLN A 287 -2.76 24.66 -14.07
N ASP A 288 -2.52 25.84 -14.64
CA ASP A 288 -1.33 26.68 -14.38
C ASP A 288 0.03 25.94 -14.45
N ILE A 289 0.14 24.94 -15.34
CA ILE A 289 1.28 24.02 -15.42
C ILE A 289 2.63 24.76 -15.53
N GLU A 290 2.78 25.70 -16.46
CA GLU A 290 4.05 26.39 -16.68
C GLU A 290 4.46 27.26 -15.48
N ALA A 291 3.51 27.97 -14.88
CA ALA A 291 3.77 28.83 -13.73
C ALA A 291 4.17 28.01 -12.51
N GLY A 292 3.48 26.89 -12.26
CA GLY A 292 3.81 25.96 -11.20
C GLY A 292 5.18 25.31 -11.40
N LEU A 293 5.48 24.81 -12.61
CA LEU A 293 6.78 24.21 -12.90
C LEU A 293 7.91 25.20 -12.72
N LYS A 294 7.73 26.47 -13.12
CA LYS A 294 8.71 27.53 -12.85
C LYS A 294 8.95 27.69 -11.34
N PHE A 295 7.90 27.76 -10.53
CA PHE A 295 8.02 27.90 -9.08
C PHE A 295 8.83 26.75 -8.44
N PHE A 296 8.47 25.51 -8.75
CA PHE A 296 9.18 24.34 -8.21
C PHE A 296 10.60 24.20 -8.76
N ARG A 297 10.83 24.61 -10.01
CA ARG A 297 12.17 24.69 -10.58
C ARG A 297 13.03 25.70 -9.83
N ASP A 298 12.55 26.92 -9.61
CA ASP A 298 13.31 27.97 -8.93
C ASP A 298 13.72 27.51 -7.51
N LYS A 299 12.81 26.83 -6.80
CA LYS A 299 13.09 26.19 -5.50
C LYS A 299 14.15 25.09 -5.60
N ALA A 300 14.01 24.20 -6.57
CA ALA A 300 14.96 23.11 -6.80
C ALA A 300 16.35 23.61 -7.22
N ASP A 301 16.42 24.67 -8.02
CA ASP A 301 17.67 25.29 -8.47
C ASP A 301 18.38 26.06 -7.36
N ALA A 302 17.62 26.65 -6.43
CA ALA A 302 18.16 27.34 -5.26
C ALA A 302 18.62 26.40 -4.13
N THR A 303 18.23 25.12 -4.17
CA THR A 303 18.55 24.15 -3.13
C THR A 303 19.91 23.50 -3.36
N ASP A 304 20.77 23.53 -2.33
CA ASP A 304 21.99 22.71 -2.33
C ASP A 304 21.68 21.30 -1.85
N VAL A 305 21.67 20.34 -2.77
CA VAL A 305 21.33 18.94 -2.49
C VAL A 305 22.23 18.30 -1.42
N TYR A 306 23.50 18.71 -1.31
CA TYR A 306 24.44 18.13 -0.34
C TYR A 306 24.25 18.65 1.08
N HIS A 307 23.72 19.86 1.23
CA HIS A 307 23.58 20.52 2.54
C HIS A 307 22.13 20.62 3.01
N GLN A 308 21.18 20.78 2.09
CA GLN A 308 19.76 21.01 2.37
C GLN A 308 18.90 19.80 2.02
N GLY A 309 19.46 18.81 1.33
CA GLY A 309 18.78 17.59 0.92
C GLY A 309 18.20 17.63 -0.49
N SER A 310 17.78 16.48 -0.96
CA SER A 310 17.36 16.21 -2.34
C SER A 310 15.88 16.47 -2.63
N ALA A 311 15.06 16.72 -1.59
CA ALA A 311 13.60 16.77 -1.74
C ALA A 311 13.11 17.80 -2.78
N PRO A 312 13.60 19.06 -2.82
CA PRO A 312 13.17 20.02 -3.85
C PRO A 312 13.47 19.58 -5.27
N ALA A 313 14.66 19.01 -5.51
CA ALA A 313 15.05 18.47 -6.80
C ALA A 313 14.19 17.24 -7.17
N GLU A 314 13.97 16.33 -6.22
CA GLU A 314 13.17 15.13 -6.47
C GLU A 314 11.69 15.46 -6.75
N VAL A 315 11.09 16.39 -6.00
CA VAL A 315 9.71 16.85 -6.22
C VAL A 315 9.56 17.49 -7.60
N TYR A 316 10.54 18.28 -8.04
CA TYR A 316 10.50 18.87 -9.38
C TYR A 316 10.59 17.80 -10.49
N ILE A 317 11.43 16.77 -10.32
CA ILE A 317 11.51 15.64 -11.26
C ILE A 317 10.20 14.85 -11.28
N ASP A 318 9.61 14.58 -10.11
CA ASP A 318 8.30 13.93 -9.99
C ASP A 318 7.21 14.70 -10.74
N LEU A 319 7.16 16.03 -10.56
CA LEU A 319 6.24 16.91 -11.27
C LEU A 319 6.42 16.88 -12.78
N LEU A 320 7.67 16.93 -13.26
CA LEU A 320 7.95 16.81 -14.69
C LEU A 320 7.45 15.47 -15.24
N ALA A 321 7.71 14.36 -14.54
CA ALA A 321 7.25 13.04 -14.94
C ALA A 321 5.71 12.97 -15.00
N ARG A 322 5.03 13.42 -13.93
CA ARG A 322 3.56 13.34 -13.79
C ARG A 322 2.81 14.30 -14.71
N THR A 323 3.48 15.35 -15.19
CA THR A 323 2.95 16.24 -16.25
C THR A 323 3.37 15.82 -17.66
N GLY A 324 3.96 14.63 -17.83
CA GLY A 324 4.30 14.03 -19.12
C GLY A 324 5.64 14.50 -19.72
N ARG A 325 6.40 15.34 -19.02
CA ARG A 325 7.68 15.93 -19.45
C ARG A 325 8.87 15.04 -19.12
N HIS A 326 8.77 13.75 -19.43
CA HIS A 326 9.73 12.72 -19.05
C HIS A 326 11.17 13.00 -19.52
N ALA A 327 11.35 13.60 -20.71
CA ALA A 327 12.67 13.93 -21.23
C ALA A 327 13.38 14.99 -20.37
N LEU A 328 12.65 16.06 -20.03
CA LEU A 328 13.16 17.10 -19.12
C LEU A 328 13.39 16.55 -17.72
N ALA A 329 12.53 15.63 -17.25
CA ALA A 329 12.71 14.96 -15.96
C ALA A 329 14.01 14.17 -15.92
N ALA A 330 14.32 13.41 -16.99
CA ALA A 330 15.54 12.63 -17.10
C ALA A 330 16.77 13.54 -17.14
N GLU A 331 16.77 14.56 -17.99
CA GLU A 331 17.87 15.55 -18.09
C GLU A 331 18.15 16.20 -16.73
N TYR A 332 17.11 16.65 -16.02
CA TYR A 332 17.25 17.29 -14.73
C TYR A 332 17.75 16.33 -13.63
N LEU A 333 17.26 15.08 -13.63
CA LEU A 333 17.72 14.04 -12.71
C LEU A 333 19.24 13.81 -12.87
N ILE A 334 19.70 13.69 -14.11
CA ILE A 334 21.11 13.47 -14.43
C ILE A 334 21.97 14.65 -13.94
N GLN A 335 21.49 15.87 -14.14
CA GLN A 335 22.21 17.08 -13.79
C GLN A 335 22.27 17.33 -12.27
N LYS A 336 21.16 17.10 -11.56
CA LYS A 336 20.98 17.58 -10.17
C LYS A 336 21.06 16.48 -9.12
N LEU A 337 20.85 15.22 -9.50
CA LEU A 337 20.94 14.07 -8.62
C LEU A 337 21.98 13.07 -9.15
N PRO A 338 23.29 13.43 -9.13
CA PRO A 338 24.33 12.51 -9.56
C PRO A 338 24.42 11.28 -8.64
N PRO A 339 25.04 10.17 -9.10
CA PRO A 339 25.20 8.96 -8.31
C PRO A 339 25.88 9.22 -6.97
N GLY A 340 25.44 8.54 -5.92
CA GLY A 340 25.91 8.75 -4.56
C GLY A 340 25.15 9.84 -3.79
N THR A 341 24.28 10.60 -4.47
CA THR A 341 23.32 11.49 -3.80
C THR A 341 22.35 10.65 -2.96
N ARG A 342 22.19 11.03 -1.69
CA ARG A 342 21.14 10.44 -0.84
C ARG A 342 19.80 10.98 -1.27
N THR A 343 19.01 10.15 -1.94
CA THR A 343 17.63 10.46 -2.32
C THR A 343 16.64 9.97 -1.27
N GLN A 344 15.47 10.58 -1.24
CA GLN A 344 14.33 10.21 -0.41
C GLN A 344 13.37 9.26 -1.14
N GLY A 345 13.63 8.94 -2.41
CA GLY A 345 12.79 8.04 -3.22
C GLY A 345 11.48 8.70 -3.64
N ILE A 346 11.47 10.03 -3.77
CA ILE A 346 10.34 10.80 -4.28
C ILE A 346 10.34 10.79 -5.80
N ALA A 347 11.49 11.03 -6.42
CA ALA A 347 11.60 11.05 -7.87
C ALA A 347 11.57 9.64 -8.47
N PRO A 348 10.98 9.46 -9.67
CA PRO A 348 11.17 8.25 -10.45
C PRO A 348 12.66 8.08 -10.81
N THR A 349 13.07 6.82 -10.95
CA THR A 349 14.41 6.46 -11.40
C THR A 349 14.62 6.82 -12.88
N LEU A 350 15.88 6.98 -13.28
CA LEU A 350 16.21 7.20 -14.70
C LEU A 350 15.67 6.07 -15.60
N PHE A 351 15.69 4.83 -15.10
CA PHE A 351 15.14 3.68 -15.82
C PHE A 351 13.62 3.81 -16.04
N GLU A 352 12.86 4.18 -15.01
CA GLU A 352 11.41 4.40 -15.11
C GLU A 352 11.09 5.52 -16.11
N LEU A 353 11.86 6.61 -16.10
CA LEU A 353 11.71 7.71 -17.06
C LEU A 353 12.03 7.26 -18.50
N CYS A 354 13.13 6.54 -18.71
CA CYS A 354 13.50 6.01 -20.03
C CYS A 354 12.45 5.04 -20.57
N ARG A 355 11.93 4.16 -19.71
CA ARG A 355 10.83 3.24 -20.04
C ARG A 355 9.56 4.00 -20.40
N ALA A 356 9.18 5.04 -19.66
CA ALA A 356 7.99 5.85 -19.95
C ALA A 356 8.10 6.58 -21.31
N MET A 357 9.32 6.95 -21.72
CA MET A 357 9.59 7.55 -23.03
C MET A 357 9.74 6.53 -24.16
N ASN A 358 9.87 5.23 -23.85
CA ASN A 358 10.39 4.22 -24.77
C ASN A 358 11.72 4.63 -25.44
N ASN A 359 12.62 5.27 -24.66
CA ASN A 359 13.90 5.77 -25.13
C ASN A 359 14.96 5.59 -24.04
N PHE A 360 15.87 4.65 -24.25
CA PHE A 360 16.92 4.28 -23.30
C PHE A 360 18.28 4.94 -23.57
N ARG A 361 18.40 5.78 -24.60
CA ARG A 361 19.67 6.46 -24.94
C ARG A 361 20.28 7.26 -23.79
N PRO A 362 19.52 8.03 -22.98
CA PRO A 362 20.10 8.75 -21.84
C PRO A 362 20.74 7.81 -20.82
N MET A 363 20.14 6.64 -20.59
CA MET A 363 20.67 5.63 -19.69
C MET A 363 21.94 4.98 -20.24
N LEU A 364 21.96 4.64 -21.53
CA LEU A 364 23.15 4.08 -22.19
C LEU A 364 24.36 5.00 -22.06
N ALA A 365 24.20 6.29 -22.36
CA ALA A 365 25.28 7.27 -22.27
C ALA A 365 25.87 7.36 -20.86
N ILE A 366 25.02 7.32 -19.83
CA ILE A 366 25.45 7.41 -18.44
C ILE A 366 26.10 6.13 -17.95
N CYS A 367 25.55 4.97 -18.31
CA CYS A 367 26.14 3.70 -17.94
C CYS A 367 27.52 3.52 -18.60
N GLU A 368 27.69 4.01 -19.84
CA GLU A 368 28.99 4.03 -20.53
C GLU A 368 29.99 4.96 -19.83
N GLU A 369 29.59 6.20 -19.48
CA GLU A 369 30.44 7.14 -18.74
C GLU A 369 30.92 6.56 -17.39
N LYS A 370 30.11 5.70 -16.77
CA LYS A 370 30.32 5.21 -15.41
C LYS A 370 30.83 3.77 -15.31
N ASP A 371 31.13 3.12 -16.44
CA ASP A 371 31.46 1.68 -16.54
C ASP A 371 30.42 0.77 -15.83
N ASP A 372 29.14 1.18 -15.82
CA ASP A 372 28.03 0.36 -15.31
C ASP A 372 27.55 -0.62 -16.38
N ARG A 373 28.29 -1.72 -16.52
CA ARG A 373 28.05 -2.73 -17.54
C ARG A 373 26.68 -3.41 -17.41
N LEU A 374 26.18 -3.58 -16.17
CA LEU A 374 24.90 -4.22 -15.92
C LEU A 374 23.75 -3.30 -16.31
N GLY A 375 23.81 -2.02 -15.90
CA GLY A 375 22.85 -1.00 -16.32
C GLY A 375 22.84 -0.83 -17.84
N PHE A 376 24.00 -0.81 -18.48
CA PHE A 376 24.13 -0.69 -19.94
C PHE A 376 23.50 -1.87 -20.67
N ALA A 377 23.82 -3.11 -20.27
CA ALA A 377 23.24 -4.31 -20.87
C ALA A 377 21.71 -4.36 -20.69
N THR A 378 21.22 -3.97 -19.51
CA THR A 378 19.78 -3.90 -19.24
C THR A 378 19.08 -2.91 -20.16
N ALA A 379 19.64 -1.71 -20.32
CA ALA A 379 19.11 -0.68 -21.21
C ALA A 379 19.08 -1.14 -22.68
N LEU A 380 20.13 -1.84 -23.16
CA LEU A 380 20.15 -2.41 -24.51
C LEU A 380 19.06 -3.46 -24.74
N ILE A 381 18.83 -4.35 -23.78
CA ILE A 381 17.81 -5.40 -23.88
C ILE A 381 16.40 -4.79 -23.87
N CYS A 382 16.19 -3.68 -23.16
CA CYS A 382 14.90 -2.99 -23.16
C CYS A 382 14.66 -2.11 -24.39
N GLU A 383 15.71 -1.75 -25.15
CA GLU A 383 15.60 -1.02 -26.41
C GLU A 383 15.29 -1.93 -27.61
N SER A 384 15.64 -3.23 -27.53
CA SER A 384 15.33 -4.25 -28.55
C SER A 384 13.88 -4.72 -28.50
#